data_AF-B0W4S9-F1
#
_entry.id   AF-B0W4S9-F1
#
_cell.length_a   1.000
_cell.length_b   1.000
_cell.length_c   1.000
_cell.angle_alpha   90.00
_cell.angle_beta   90.00
_cell.angle_gamma   90.00
#
_symmetry.space_group_name_H-M   'P 1'
#
loop_
_entity.id
_entity.type
_entity.pdbx_description
1 polymer ?
#
loop_
_entity_poly.entity_id
_entity_poly.type
_entity_poly.pdbx_seq_one_letter_code
_entity_poly.pdbx_strand_id
1 'polypeptide(L)'
;MAPATTHRKPAKSVRKSAPVPRKTIFTVAKKIHHSRPDAILDWLRDLGKISLRDGTHALVRGHTPRSGTRVIRYPARHTYKCPKIYAFLLWIQQRQTELEELENNQEITLKKIKRERNNDNVLKPVNIEPVATLPPLPKLKKEVTAPPSPVALESAQKLSLVNLIQEYNGQDPQQFLEFCGRRMQEENYSNAEILTVEQADTDLWHELRKGRITASRIHEASRCSMLRGSLCDKIMGIKSGFSFAMKRGTDLEGHVFAVLQKQYPSLRNAGLVLDPQFPWMGASPDGLADEFVLEIKCPYTPKTFECYIDVKKLSKKYFAQIQLQMHMTHRNKALLGVAALDFEKSRQVTQVWIDYDKEYVDGVMKEAYEFWRKGVFPALLRKRKAKK
;
A
#
# COMPACT_ATOMS: atom_id res chain seq x y z
N MET A 1 21.22 55.68 54.26
CA MET A 1 21.73 55.56 52.88
C MET A 1 21.63 54.10 52.46
N ALA A 2 20.87 53.80 51.40
CA ALA A 2 20.82 52.45 50.81
C ALA A 2 22.15 52.12 50.10
N PRO A 3 22.42 50.82 49.84
CA PRO A 3 22.50 50.44 48.43
C PRO A 3 21.91 49.06 48.11
N ALA A 4 21.80 48.84 46.80
CA ALA A 4 20.91 47.92 46.11
C ALA A 4 21.40 46.47 46.00
N THR A 5 20.41 45.60 45.93
CA THR A 5 20.43 44.19 45.54
C THR A 5 20.91 43.94 44.10
N THR A 6 21.73 42.91 43.88
CA THR A 6 21.76 42.17 42.61
C THR A 6 21.74 40.65 42.85
N HIS A 7 20.59 40.03 42.62
CA HIS A 7 20.44 38.56 42.61
C HIS A 7 20.78 38.02 41.22
N ARG A 8 21.86 37.24 41.09
CA ARG A 8 22.08 36.33 39.95
C ARG A 8 21.13 35.12 40.09
N LYS A 9 20.22 34.92 39.14
CA LYS A 9 19.42 33.70 38.99
C LYS A 9 20.26 32.57 38.36
N PRO A 10 20.09 31.31 38.76
CA PRO A 10 20.74 30.16 38.11
C PRO A 10 20.09 29.88 36.75
N ALA A 11 20.91 29.44 35.80
CA ALA A 11 20.50 29.09 34.44
C ALA A 11 19.48 27.93 34.44
N LYS A 12 18.29 28.16 33.89
CA LYS A 12 17.32 27.10 33.58
C LYS A 12 17.70 26.46 32.26
N SER A 13 18.04 25.16 32.26
CA SER A 13 18.18 24.37 31.04
C SER A 13 16.84 24.28 30.33
N VAL A 14 16.76 24.76 29.09
CA VAL A 14 15.60 24.56 28.23
C VAL A 14 15.64 23.11 27.73
N ARG A 15 14.79 22.23 28.27
CA ARG A 15 14.47 20.96 27.59
C ARG A 15 13.69 21.31 26.32
N LYS A 16 14.34 21.18 25.16
CA LYS A 16 13.67 21.18 23.86
C LYS A 16 12.68 20.01 23.84
N SER A 17 11.39 20.27 23.67
CA SER A 17 10.40 19.25 23.34
C SER A 17 10.76 18.66 21.97
N ALA A 18 10.88 17.34 21.90
CA ALA A 18 11.21 16.63 20.66
C ALA A 18 10.10 16.86 19.60
N PRO A 19 10.46 17.03 18.32
CA PRO A 19 9.48 17.17 17.26
C PRO A 19 8.68 15.88 17.08
N VAL A 20 7.35 16.01 16.95
CA VAL A 20 6.47 14.89 16.60
C VAL A 20 6.88 14.38 15.20
N PRO A 21 7.14 13.08 15.02
CA PRO A 21 7.69 12.57 13.76
C PRO A 21 6.73 12.78 12.59
N ARG A 22 7.26 13.32 11.47
CA ARG A 22 6.55 13.64 10.21
C ARG A 22 5.64 12.52 9.67
N LYS A 23 5.90 11.26 10.02
CA LYS A 23 5.09 10.08 9.59
C LYS A 23 3.67 10.06 10.19
N THR A 24 3.47 10.67 11.36
CA THR A 24 2.16 10.67 12.03
C THR A 24 1.18 11.65 11.37
N ILE A 25 1.67 12.73 10.79
CA ILE A 25 0.85 13.82 10.21
C ILE A 25 0.29 13.42 8.83
N PHE A 26 1.10 12.75 7.98
CA PHE A 26 0.68 12.29 6.64
C PHE A 26 -0.40 11.18 6.67
N THR A 27 -0.41 10.37 7.72
CA THR A 27 -1.39 9.28 7.88
C THR A 27 -2.81 9.82 8.15
N VAL A 28 -2.90 11.00 8.79
CA VAL A 28 -4.17 11.66 9.14
C VAL A 28 -4.79 12.35 7.93
N ALA A 29 -3.99 13.03 7.10
CA ALA A 29 -4.48 13.73 5.90
C ALA A 29 -5.10 12.78 4.84
N LYS A 30 -4.55 11.56 4.70
CA LYS A 30 -5.01 10.59 3.70
C LYS A 30 -6.38 9.98 4.02
N LYS A 31 -6.80 9.97 5.29
CA LYS A 31 -8.09 9.39 5.74
C LYS A 31 -9.22 10.42 5.77
N ILE A 32 -8.91 11.71 5.95
CA ILE A 32 -9.89 12.81 5.97
C ILE A 32 -10.51 13.05 4.58
N HIS A 33 -9.76 12.81 3.51
CA HIS A 33 -10.23 13.07 2.14
C HIS A 33 -11.32 12.07 1.66
N HIS A 34 -11.55 10.96 2.36
CA HIS A 34 -12.42 9.85 1.91
C HIS A 34 -13.45 9.39 2.95
N SER A 35 -13.76 10.16 3.99
CA SER A 35 -14.70 9.72 5.05
C SER A 35 -15.80 10.76 5.33
N ARG A 36 -17.04 10.28 5.54
CA ARG A 36 -18.15 11.11 6.04
C ARG A 36 -17.82 11.67 7.43
N PRO A 37 -18.32 12.86 7.81
CA PRO A 37 -17.97 13.53 9.08
C PRO A 37 -18.17 12.65 10.33
N ASP A 38 -19.16 11.77 10.30
CA ASP A 38 -19.55 10.91 11.43
C ASP A 38 -18.52 9.79 11.69
N ALA A 39 -17.90 9.28 10.62
CA ALA A 39 -16.86 8.24 10.71
C ALA A 39 -15.54 8.75 11.32
N ILE A 40 -15.32 10.06 11.32
CA ILE A 40 -14.15 10.69 11.96
C ILE A 40 -14.34 10.74 13.49
N LEU A 41 -15.57 10.94 13.96
CA LEU A 41 -15.89 11.00 15.38
C LEU A 41 -15.79 9.61 16.04
N ASP A 42 -16.24 8.57 15.34
CA ASP A 42 -16.12 7.19 15.82
C ASP A 42 -14.65 6.71 15.83
N TRP A 43 -13.86 7.10 14.82
CA TRP A 43 -12.42 6.80 14.80
C TRP A 43 -11.63 7.51 15.93
N LEU A 44 -12.04 8.70 16.35
CA LEU A 44 -11.45 9.39 17.50
C LEU A 44 -11.89 8.78 18.85
N ARG A 45 -13.07 8.14 18.89
CA ARG A 45 -13.57 7.36 20.03
C ARG A 45 -12.75 6.09 20.22
N ASP A 46 -12.47 5.37 19.13
CA ASP A 46 -11.68 4.11 19.12
C ASP A 46 -10.20 4.28 19.48
N LEU A 47 -9.65 5.49 19.32
CA LEU A 47 -8.28 5.82 19.73
C LEU A 47 -8.16 6.21 21.21
N GLY A 48 -9.25 6.17 21.98
CA GLY A 48 -9.28 6.50 23.42
C GLY A 48 -8.97 7.98 23.71
N LYS A 49 -9.11 8.88 22.73
CA LYS A 49 -8.76 10.30 22.86
C LYS A 49 -9.94 11.20 23.27
N ILE A 50 -11.12 10.60 23.46
CA ILE A 50 -12.31 11.27 24.00
C ILE A 50 -12.96 10.29 24.99
N SER A 51 -13.18 10.73 26.23
CA SER A 51 -14.05 10.06 27.19
C SER A 51 -15.19 11.01 27.52
N LEU A 52 -16.40 10.71 27.06
CA LEU A 52 -17.60 11.37 27.59
C LEU A 52 -18.05 10.53 28.79
N ARG A 53 -17.76 11.00 30.00
CA ARG A 53 -18.56 10.60 31.15
C ARG A 53 -19.81 11.46 31.18
N ASP A 54 -20.92 10.80 31.44
CA ASP A 54 -22.21 11.42 31.70
C ASP A 54 -22.07 12.56 32.69
N GLY A 55 -22.79 13.65 32.39
CA GLY A 55 -23.25 14.61 33.38
C GLY A 55 -22.18 15.35 34.17
N THR A 56 -22.14 16.66 33.95
CA THR A 56 -21.66 17.70 34.87
C THR A 56 -20.15 18.03 34.88
N HIS A 57 -19.91 19.26 34.40
CA HIS A 57 -18.80 20.20 34.61
C HIS A 57 -17.43 19.70 35.09
N ALA A 58 -16.39 20.04 34.32
CA ALA A 58 -15.03 20.21 34.83
C ALA A 58 -14.49 21.60 34.48
N LEU A 59 -14.21 22.36 35.54
CA LEU A 59 -13.72 23.74 35.58
C LEU A 59 -12.23 23.78 35.22
N VAL A 60 -11.78 24.76 34.43
CA VAL A 60 -10.35 25.13 34.34
C VAL A 60 -10.19 26.60 34.73
N ARG A 61 -9.50 26.85 35.85
CA ARG A 61 -9.07 28.19 36.28
C ARG A 61 -8.04 28.74 35.29
N GLY A 62 -8.39 29.81 34.59
CA GLY A 62 -7.45 30.64 33.84
C GLY A 62 -7.23 31.97 34.55
N HIS A 63 -5.97 32.32 34.81
CA HIS A 63 -5.59 33.71 35.11
C HIS A 63 -5.27 34.42 33.80
N THR A 64 -6.13 35.36 33.41
CA THR A 64 -5.84 36.42 32.44
C THR A 64 -5.18 37.62 33.11
N PRO A 65 -4.40 38.41 32.36
CA PRO A 65 -4.81 39.81 32.23
C PRO A 65 -4.75 40.34 30.78
N ARG A 66 -5.85 41.05 30.41
CA ARG A 66 -6.01 42.30 29.63
C ARG A 66 -5.06 42.52 28.42
N SER A 67 -5.52 42.91 27.22
CA SER A 67 -6.56 43.87 26.85
C SER A 67 -6.93 43.72 25.35
N GLY A 68 -8.14 44.16 24.96
CA GLY A 68 -8.51 44.40 23.56
C GLY A 68 -9.75 43.65 23.08
N THR A 69 -10.93 44.06 23.54
CA THR A 69 -12.22 43.47 23.14
C THR A 69 -12.60 43.95 21.74
N ARG A 70 -12.63 43.05 20.75
CA ARG A 70 -13.48 43.18 19.55
C ARG A 70 -14.62 42.18 19.67
N VAL A 71 -15.83 42.68 19.87
CA VAL A 71 -17.06 41.86 19.84
C VAL A 71 -17.41 41.62 18.39
N ILE A 72 -17.23 40.39 17.89
CA ILE A 72 -17.83 39.95 16.64
C ILE A 72 -19.11 39.19 17.01
N ARG A 73 -20.27 39.78 16.72
CA ARG A 73 -21.57 39.08 16.83
C ARG A 73 -21.74 38.20 15.59
N TYR A 74 -21.90 36.89 15.80
CA TYR A 74 -22.38 35.96 14.78
C TYR A 74 -23.81 35.54 15.10
N PRO A 75 -24.70 35.42 14.09
CA PRO A 75 -26.08 35.00 14.30
C PRO A 75 -26.13 33.57 14.81
N ALA A 76 -27.00 33.34 15.80
CA ALA A 76 -27.14 32.10 16.53
C ALA A 76 -27.67 30.98 15.63
N ARG A 77 -26.78 30.05 15.30
CA ARG A 77 -26.95 28.60 15.13
C ARG A 77 -25.57 28.09 14.78
N HIS A 78 -25.16 26.97 15.36
CA HIS A 78 -24.00 26.10 15.05
C HIS A 78 -23.20 25.74 16.30
N THR A 79 -23.17 24.45 16.54
CA THR A 79 -22.58 23.73 17.65
C THR A 79 -21.07 23.96 17.76
N TYR A 80 -20.61 24.16 19.01
CA TYR A 80 -19.22 24.50 19.35
C TYR A 80 -18.23 23.43 18.86
N LYS A 81 -17.41 23.77 17.86
CA LYS A 81 -16.24 22.98 17.43
C LYS A 81 -15.02 23.37 18.26
N CYS A 82 -14.29 22.37 18.75
CA CYS A 82 -13.09 22.53 19.60
C CYS A 82 -12.06 23.50 18.96
N PRO A 83 -11.68 24.61 19.62
CA PRO A 83 -10.79 25.64 19.06
C PRO A 83 -9.43 25.11 18.56
N LYS A 84 -8.94 24.01 19.17
CA LYS A 84 -7.66 23.38 18.78
C LYS A 84 -7.75 22.62 17.46
N ILE A 85 -8.90 22.04 17.15
CA ILE A 85 -9.13 21.34 15.87
C ILE A 85 -9.28 22.38 14.75
N TYR A 86 -10.02 23.46 15.03
CA TYR A 86 -10.18 24.55 14.06
C TYR A 86 -8.84 25.25 13.76
N ALA A 87 -8.02 25.50 14.77
CA ALA A 87 -6.66 26.03 14.58
C ALA A 87 -5.75 25.08 13.78
N PHE A 88 -5.90 23.76 13.93
CA PHE A 88 -5.14 22.78 13.15
C PHE A 88 -5.59 22.71 11.69
N LEU A 89 -6.89 22.82 11.42
CA LEU A 89 -7.43 22.88 10.06
C LEU A 89 -7.01 24.16 9.34
N LEU A 90 -7.07 25.32 10.02
CA LEU A 90 -6.55 26.57 9.49
C LEU A 90 -5.05 26.50 9.22
N TRP A 91 -4.28 25.84 10.09
CA TRP A 91 -2.84 25.62 9.87
C TRP A 91 -2.54 24.73 8.66
N ILE A 92 -3.35 23.67 8.42
CA ILE A 92 -3.23 22.84 7.21
C ILE A 92 -3.55 23.66 5.96
N GLN A 93 -4.62 24.47 6.00
CA GLN A 93 -5.03 25.29 4.87
C GLN A 93 -3.99 26.36 4.53
N GLN A 94 -3.45 27.04 5.55
CA GLN A 94 -2.35 28.00 5.40
C GLN A 94 -1.11 27.33 4.77
N ARG A 95 -0.78 26.10 5.18
CA ARG A 95 0.34 25.32 4.64
C ARG A 95 0.12 24.86 3.21
N GLN A 96 -1.12 24.61 2.80
CA GLN A 96 -1.45 24.29 1.41
C GLN A 96 -1.28 25.52 0.52
N THR A 97 -1.76 26.69 0.97
CA THR A 97 -1.58 27.95 0.25
C THR A 97 -0.11 28.35 0.14
N GLU A 98 0.69 28.17 1.20
CA GLU A 98 2.15 28.39 1.17
C GLU A 98 2.86 27.47 0.15
N LEU A 99 2.41 26.22 0.00
CA LEU A 99 2.97 25.27 -0.96
C LEU A 99 2.57 25.60 -2.40
N GLU A 100 1.32 26.01 -2.63
CA GLU A 100 0.85 26.49 -3.94
C GLU A 100 1.56 27.79 -4.35
N GLU A 101 1.80 28.70 -3.40
CA GLU A 101 2.60 29.91 -3.63
C GLU A 101 4.07 29.60 -3.92
N LEU A 102 4.66 28.59 -3.27
CA LEU A 102 6.03 28.13 -3.56
C LEU A 102 6.13 27.47 -4.94
N GLU A 103 5.13 26.69 -5.35
CA GLU A 103 5.05 26.09 -6.69
C GLU A 103 4.86 27.16 -7.77
N ASN A 104 3.95 28.12 -7.55
CA ASN A 104 3.77 29.25 -8.46
C ASN A 104 5.00 30.16 -8.52
N ASN A 105 5.68 30.41 -7.39
CA ASN A 105 6.90 31.21 -7.36
C ASN A 105 8.08 30.48 -8.03
N GLN A 106 8.17 29.15 -7.93
CA GLN A 106 9.13 28.36 -8.71
C GLN A 106 8.81 28.42 -10.21
N GLU A 107 7.53 28.36 -10.59
CA GLU A 107 7.12 28.47 -11.99
C GLU A 107 7.36 29.87 -12.56
N ILE A 108 7.11 30.94 -11.78
CA ILE A 108 7.42 32.33 -12.13
C ILE A 108 8.94 32.53 -12.20
N THR A 109 9.72 31.95 -11.29
CA THR A 109 11.18 32.01 -11.30
C THR A 109 11.75 31.28 -12.53
N LEU A 110 11.19 30.12 -12.90
CA LEU A 110 11.53 29.39 -14.12
C LEU A 110 11.16 30.18 -15.39
N LYS A 111 10.02 30.87 -15.40
CA LYS A 111 9.60 31.77 -16.50
C LYS A 111 10.47 33.02 -16.59
N LYS A 112 10.91 33.58 -15.46
CA LYS A 112 11.80 34.75 -15.38
C LYS A 112 13.23 34.38 -15.82
N ILE A 113 13.75 33.24 -15.37
CA ILE A 113 15.03 32.67 -15.83
C ILE A 113 14.98 32.35 -17.34
N LYS A 114 13.84 31.88 -17.88
CA LYS A 114 13.64 31.71 -19.33
C LYS A 114 13.62 33.03 -20.10
N ARG A 115 13.06 34.11 -19.53
CA ARG A 115 13.06 35.46 -20.13
C ARG A 115 14.43 36.12 -20.06
N GLU A 116 15.15 35.96 -18.96
CA GLU A 116 16.51 36.51 -18.76
C GLU A 116 17.54 35.80 -19.65
N ARG A 117 17.39 34.49 -19.91
CA ARG A 117 18.23 33.73 -20.88
C ARG A 117 18.04 34.14 -22.34
N ASN A 118 17.00 34.90 -22.68
CA ASN A 118 16.83 35.41 -24.04
C ASN A 118 17.63 36.69 -24.33
N ASN A 119 18.36 37.25 -23.35
CA ASN A 119 18.98 38.56 -23.52
C ASN A 119 20.51 38.63 -23.37
N ASP A 120 21.25 37.51 -23.30
CA ASP A 120 22.72 37.59 -23.32
C ASP A 120 23.38 36.44 -24.10
N ASN A 121 24.44 36.83 -24.81
CA ASN A 121 25.10 36.12 -25.89
C ASN A 121 26.02 34.97 -25.42
N VAL A 122 26.00 33.89 -26.21
CA VAL A 122 27.06 32.90 -26.51
C VAL A 122 27.61 32.06 -25.35
N LEU A 123 27.17 30.80 -25.27
CA LEU A 123 28.01 29.60 -25.09
C LEU A 123 27.26 28.37 -25.64
N LYS A 124 27.96 27.54 -26.41
CA LYS A 124 27.38 26.43 -27.19
C LYS A 124 26.62 25.42 -26.31
N PRO A 125 25.41 24.98 -26.69
CA PRO A 125 24.63 24.07 -25.86
C PRO A 125 25.22 22.65 -25.85
N VAL A 126 25.55 22.16 -24.65
CA VAL A 126 25.55 20.72 -24.39
C VAL A 126 24.09 20.29 -24.39
N ASN A 127 23.71 19.45 -25.36
CA ASN A 127 22.36 18.93 -25.50
C ASN A 127 22.08 17.91 -24.38
N ILE A 128 21.55 18.40 -23.25
CA ILE A 128 20.84 17.54 -22.30
C ILE A 128 19.38 17.60 -22.74
N GLU A 129 18.94 16.59 -23.48
CA GLU A 129 17.53 16.46 -23.81
C GLU A 129 16.70 16.47 -22.52
N PRO A 130 15.66 17.33 -22.41
CA PRO A 130 14.74 17.25 -21.30
C PRO A 130 14.06 15.88 -21.35
N VAL A 131 14.10 15.14 -20.24
CA VAL A 131 13.25 13.95 -20.06
C VAL A 131 11.81 14.42 -20.18
N ALA A 132 11.26 14.30 -21.38
CA ALA A 132 9.89 14.67 -21.67
C ALA A 132 8.98 13.82 -20.78
N THR A 133 8.25 14.47 -19.87
CA THR A 133 7.15 13.82 -19.17
C THR A 133 6.06 13.53 -20.20
N LEU A 134 6.05 12.30 -20.69
CA LEU A 134 5.12 11.86 -21.73
C LEU A 134 3.68 11.80 -21.20
N PRO A 135 2.69 12.10 -22.06
CA PRO A 135 1.29 11.97 -21.69
C PRO A 135 0.94 10.50 -21.36
N PRO A 136 0.15 10.24 -20.30
CA PRO A 136 -0.25 8.88 -19.94
C PRO A 136 -1.04 8.22 -21.07
N LEU A 137 -0.80 6.92 -21.29
CA LEU A 137 -1.65 6.14 -22.18
C LEU A 137 -3.07 6.03 -21.61
N PRO A 138 -4.11 6.16 -22.45
CA PRO A 138 -5.49 5.97 -21.99
C PRO A 138 -5.66 4.56 -21.45
N LYS A 139 -6.27 4.43 -20.27
CA LYS A 139 -6.54 3.11 -19.67
C LYS A 139 -7.40 2.29 -20.65
N LEU A 140 -6.99 1.06 -20.90
CA LEU A 140 -7.79 0.11 -21.68
C LEU A 140 -9.14 -0.07 -20.96
N LYS A 141 -10.24 0.08 -21.72
CA LYS A 141 -11.58 -0.24 -21.20
C LYS A 141 -11.62 -1.74 -20.96
N LYS A 142 -11.85 -2.14 -19.72
CA LYS A 142 -12.03 -3.55 -19.35
C LYS A 142 -13.33 -4.05 -19.96
N GLU A 143 -13.30 -5.21 -20.62
CA GLU A 143 -14.52 -5.88 -21.06
C GLU A 143 -15.35 -6.24 -19.83
N VAL A 144 -16.65 -5.93 -19.87
CA VAL A 144 -17.56 -6.19 -18.76
C VAL A 144 -17.88 -7.68 -18.74
N THR A 145 -17.15 -8.46 -17.95
CA THR A 145 -17.55 -9.82 -17.61
C THR A 145 -18.88 -9.77 -16.84
N ALA A 146 -19.79 -10.70 -17.12
CA ALA A 146 -21.06 -10.81 -16.41
C ALA A 146 -20.81 -10.80 -14.88
N PRO A 147 -21.64 -10.10 -14.09
CA PRO A 147 -21.45 -10.03 -12.65
C PRO A 147 -21.49 -11.44 -12.05
N PRO A 148 -20.57 -11.77 -11.12
CA PRO A 148 -20.49 -13.11 -10.55
C PRO A 148 -21.77 -13.45 -9.79
N SER A 149 -22.18 -14.72 -9.85
CA SER A 149 -23.33 -15.23 -9.10
C SER A 149 -23.14 -14.94 -7.59
N PRO A 150 -24.17 -14.40 -6.90
CA PRO A 150 -24.09 -14.14 -5.46
C PRO A 150 -23.67 -15.37 -4.64
N VAL A 151 -24.14 -16.55 -5.03
CA VAL A 151 -23.81 -17.82 -4.35
C VAL A 151 -22.32 -18.15 -4.48
N ALA A 152 -21.73 -17.94 -5.66
CA ALA A 152 -20.31 -18.18 -5.89
C ALA A 152 -19.44 -17.19 -5.11
N LEU A 153 -19.88 -15.92 -5.01
CA LEU A 153 -19.20 -14.91 -4.23
C LEU A 153 -19.23 -15.22 -2.72
N GLU A 154 -20.37 -15.63 -2.20
CA GLU A 154 -20.52 -16.03 -0.79
C GLU A 154 -19.64 -17.23 -0.47
N SER A 155 -19.65 -18.26 -1.32
CA SER A 155 -18.80 -19.44 -1.18
C SER A 155 -17.31 -19.05 -1.16
N ALA A 156 -16.88 -18.20 -2.10
CA ALA A 156 -15.50 -17.73 -2.13
C ALA A 156 -15.12 -16.89 -0.90
N GLN A 157 -16.03 -16.08 -0.34
CA GLN A 157 -15.77 -15.30 0.88
C GLN A 157 -15.47 -16.20 2.09
N LYS A 158 -16.06 -17.40 2.16
CA LYS A 158 -15.76 -18.38 3.23
C LYS A 158 -14.32 -18.87 3.19
N LEU A 159 -13.62 -18.74 2.06
CA LEU A 159 -12.20 -19.08 1.91
C LEU A 159 -11.26 -18.07 2.60
N SER A 160 -11.77 -16.96 3.16
CA SER A 160 -10.93 -16.03 3.93
C SER A 160 -10.35 -16.71 5.17
N LEU A 161 -9.03 -16.62 5.38
CA LEU A 161 -8.42 -17.10 6.63
C LEU A 161 -8.96 -16.36 7.86
N VAL A 162 -9.48 -15.14 7.68
CA VAL A 162 -10.11 -14.38 8.76
C VAL A 162 -11.47 -14.98 9.14
N ASN A 163 -12.20 -15.58 8.19
CA ASN A 163 -13.46 -16.28 8.44
C ASN A 163 -13.18 -17.69 8.97
N LEU A 164 -12.30 -18.44 8.31
CA LEU A 164 -11.94 -19.81 8.69
C LEU A 164 -11.37 -19.88 10.11
N ILE A 165 -10.59 -18.89 10.56
CA ILE A 165 -10.09 -18.89 11.94
C ILE A 165 -11.21 -18.68 12.97
N GLN A 166 -12.36 -18.08 12.61
CA GLN A 166 -13.51 -17.97 13.52
C GLN A 166 -14.20 -19.31 13.73
N GLU A 167 -14.27 -20.13 12.68
CA GLU A 167 -14.87 -21.47 12.70
C GLU A 167 -13.95 -22.49 13.39
N TYR A 168 -12.64 -22.29 13.31
CA TYR A 168 -11.67 -23.19 13.93
C TYR A 168 -11.57 -23.00 15.45
N ASN A 169 -11.81 -24.08 16.20
CA ASN A 169 -11.81 -24.09 17.67
C ASN A 169 -10.45 -24.41 18.31
N GLY A 170 -9.45 -24.85 17.54
CA GLY A 170 -8.14 -25.21 18.06
C GLY A 170 -7.17 -24.04 18.27
N GLN A 171 -5.93 -24.39 18.62
CA GLN A 171 -4.78 -23.48 18.73
C GLN A 171 -3.55 -23.97 17.95
N ASP A 172 -3.64 -25.16 17.34
CA ASP A 172 -2.53 -25.72 16.58
C ASP A 172 -2.55 -25.21 15.14
N PRO A 173 -1.42 -24.70 14.60
CA PRO A 173 -1.35 -24.18 13.24
C PRO A 173 -1.50 -25.27 12.17
N GLN A 174 -1.03 -26.49 12.41
CA GLN A 174 -1.07 -27.56 11.41
C GLN A 174 -2.50 -28.07 11.26
N GLN A 175 -3.19 -28.35 12.36
CA GLN A 175 -4.61 -28.70 12.38
C GLN A 175 -5.47 -27.59 11.76
N PHE A 176 -5.10 -26.32 11.95
CA PHE A 176 -5.78 -25.21 11.29
C PHE A 176 -5.61 -25.24 9.76
N LEU A 177 -4.42 -25.58 9.26
CA LEU A 177 -4.19 -25.69 7.82
C LEU A 177 -4.91 -26.91 7.23
N GLU A 178 -4.95 -28.04 7.92
CA GLU A 178 -5.75 -29.20 7.51
C GLU A 178 -7.24 -28.87 7.46
N PHE A 179 -7.74 -28.12 8.44
CA PHE A 179 -9.10 -27.58 8.42
C PHE A 179 -9.33 -26.66 7.22
N CYS A 180 -8.44 -25.70 6.97
CA CYS A 180 -8.54 -24.80 5.83
C CYS A 180 -8.53 -25.55 4.49
N GLY A 181 -7.65 -26.54 4.34
CA GLY A 181 -7.54 -27.34 3.12
C GLY A 181 -8.83 -28.09 2.80
N ARG A 182 -9.48 -28.68 3.81
CA ARG A 182 -10.80 -29.32 3.64
C ARG A 182 -11.89 -28.32 3.23
N ARG A 183 -12.00 -27.19 3.94
CA ARG A 183 -12.98 -26.14 3.61
C ARG A 183 -12.75 -25.56 2.21
N MET A 184 -11.50 -25.45 1.77
CA MET A 184 -11.16 -25.02 0.41
C MET A 184 -11.68 -25.96 -0.68
N GLN A 185 -11.64 -27.27 -0.44
CA GLN A 185 -12.22 -28.25 -1.37
C GLN A 185 -13.75 -28.17 -1.39
N GLU A 186 -14.39 -28.08 -0.22
CA GLU A 186 -15.85 -27.97 -0.09
C GLU A 186 -16.42 -26.74 -0.81
N GLU A 187 -15.74 -25.60 -0.74
CA GLU A 187 -16.17 -24.33 -1.32
C GLU A 187 -15.59 -24.09 -2.73
N ASN A 188 -15.04 -25.12 -3.38
CA ASN A 188 -14.46 -25.06 -4.72
C ASN A 188 -13.44 -23.91 -4.91
N TYR A 189 -12.28 -24.03 -4.28
CA TYR A 189 -11.25 -22.98 -4.24
C TYR A 189 -10.80 -22.44 -5.61
N SER A 190 -10.93 -23.18 -6.70
CA SER A 190 -10.53 -22.71 -8.04
C SER A 190 -11.37 -21.51 -8.49
N ASN A 191 -12.59 -21.35 -7.99
CA ASN A 191 -13.43 -20.18 -8.28
C ASN A 191 -12.83 -18.88 -7.74
N ALA A 192 -11.98 -18.94 -6.71
CA ALA A 192 -11.32 -17.75 -6.19
C ALA A 192 -10.50 -17.05 -7.28
N GLU A 193 -9.84 -17.79 -8.16
CA GLU A 193 -9.03 -17.24 -9.26
C GLU A 193 -9.91 -16.46 -10.25
N ILE A 194 -11.03 -17.05 -10.65
CA ILE A 194 -11.98 -16.45 -11.60
C ILE A 194 -12.65 -15.22 -10.99
N LEU A 195 -13.14 -15.32 -9.76
CA LEU A 195 -13.87 -14.26 -9.07
C LEU A 195 -13.00 -13.09 -8.66
N THR A 196 -11.69 -13.24 -8.72
CA THR A 196 -10.71 -12.20 -8.37
C THR A 196 -9.81 -11.82 -9.53
N VAL A 197 -10.22 -12.11 -10.77
CA VAL A 197 -9.45 -11.83 -11.99
C VAL A 197 -9.09 -10.35 -12.15
N GLU A 198 -9.92 -9.45 -11.62
CA GLU A 198 -9.69 -8.00 -11.61
C GLU A 198 -8.76 -7.53 -10.46
N GLN A 199 -8.24 -8.49 -9.69
CA GLN A 199 -7.25 -8.31 -8.62
C GLN A 199 -7.52 -7.11 -7.71
N ALA A 200 -6.69 -6.07 -7.78
CA ALA A 200 -6.74 -4.92 -6.87
C ALA A 200 -8.06 -4.13 -6.93
N ASP A 201 -8.85 -4.31 -8.00
CA ASP A 201 -10.17 -3.71 -8.15
C ASP A 201 -11.30 -4.57 -7.53
N THR A 202 -10.96 -5.73 -6.93
CA THR A 202 -11.91 -6.65 -6.30
C THR A 202 -11.71 -6.71 -4.79
N ASP A 203 -12.74 -6.38 -4.01
CA ASP A 203 -12.68 -6.48 -2.54
C ASP A 203 -12.41 -7.90 -2.04
N LEU A 204 -12.98 -8.91 -2.71
CA LEU A 204 -12.73 -10.33 -2.43
C LEU A 204 -11.25 -10.66 -2.55
N TRP A 205 -10.54 -10.13 -3.55
CA TRP A 205 -9.10 -10.34 -3.72
C TRP A 205 -8.31 -9.84 -2.50
N HIS A 206 -8.65 -8.64 -2.00
CA HIS A 206 -8.02 -8.09 -0.80
C HIS A 206 -8.33 -8.91 0.43
N GLU A 207 -9.58 -9.38 0.58
CA GLU A 207 -10.01 -10.19 1.71
C GLU A 207 -9.29 -11.55 1.74
N LEU A 208 -9.27 -12.28 0.61
CA LEU A 208 -8.64 -13.60 0.52
C LEU A 208 -7.13 -13.55 0.75
N ARG A 209 -6.47 -12.42 0.51
CA ARG A 209 -5.03 -12.25 0.80
C ARG A 209 -4.74 -12.04 2.29
N LYS A 210 -5.72 -11.66 3.11
CA LYS A 210 -5.50 -11.41 4.54
C LYS A 210 -5.11 -12.70 5.26
N GLY A 211 -4.00 -12.63 5.98
CA GLY A 211 -3.43 -13.77 6.69
C GLY A 211 -2.66 -14.74 5.79
N ARG A 212 -2.62 -14.54 4.47
CA ARG A 212 -1.85 -15.37 3.54
C ARG A 212 -0.54 -14.69 3.16
N ILE A 213 0.55 -15.45 3.10
CA ILE A 213 1.81 -14.97 2.52
C ILE A 213 1.70 -15.04 1.00
N THR A 214 1.68 -13.88 0.37
CA THR A 214 1.53 -13.81 -1.09
C THR A 214 2.88 -13.85 -1.79
N ALA A 215 2.93 -14.30 -3.05
CA ALA A 215 4.16 -14.36 -3.85
C ALA A 215 5.04 -13.10 -3.77
N SER A 216 4.46 -11.90 -3.89
CA SER A 216 5.21 -10.64 -3.78
C SER A 216 5.82 -10.32 -2.40
N ARG A 217 5.55 -11.16 -1.39
CA ARG A 217 6.02 -11.05 0.01
C ARG A 217 6.73 -12.30 0.52
N ILE A 218 6.82 -13.36 -0.27
CA ILE A 218 7.41 -14.63 0.17
C ILE A 218 8.89 -14.48 0.55
N HIS A 219 9.66 -13.70 -0.22
CA HIS A 219 11.04 -13.41 0.12
C HIS A 219 11.17 -12.62 1.43
N GLU A 220 10.34 -11.58 1.62
CA GLU A 220 10.33 -10.78 2.85
C GLU A 220 10.03 -11.68 4.06
N ALA A 221 9.06 -12.60 3.92
CA ALA A 221 8.70 -13.56 4.96
C ALA A 221 9.83 -14.56 5.28
N SER A 222 10.48 -15.13 4.25
CA SER A 222 11.60 -16.08 4.42
C SER A 222 12.82 -15.50 5.14
N ARG A 223 12.92 -14.17 5.24
CA ARG A 223 14.05 -13.46 5.86
C ARG A 223 13.66 -12.70 7.12
N CYS A 224 12.37 -12.64 7.47
CA CYS A 224 11.90 -11.81 8.57
C CYS A 224 12.03 -12.54 9.90
N SER A 225 12.86 -12.01 10.80
CA SER A 225 12.94 -12.46 12.20
C SER A 225 11.92 -11.75 13.11
N MET A 226 11.37 -10.61 12.68
CA MET A 226 10.44 -9.81 13.48
C MET A 226 9.00 -10.30 13.35
N LEU A 227 8.62 -11.25 14.20
CA LEU A 227 7.30 -11.89 14.20
C LEU A 227 6.12 -10.93 14.40
N ARG A 228 6.32 -9.89 15.21
CA ARG A 228 5.34 -8.80 15.42
C ARG A 228 5.91 -7.51 14.87
N GLY A 229 5.54 -7.18 13.64
CA GLY A 229 6.08 -6.02 12.96
C GLY A 229 5.34 -5.68 11.70
N SER A 230 5.93 -4.77 10.93
CA SER A 230 5.29 -4.20 9.75
C SER A 230 4.92 -5.24 8.69
N LEU A 231 5.69 -6.33 8.54
CA LEU A 231 5.37 -7.41 7.60
C LEU A 231 4.11 -8.16 8.03
N CYS A 232 4.01 -8.56 9.30
CA CYS A 232 2.81 -9.21 9.83
C CYS A 232 1.58 -8.29 9.65
N ASP A 233 1.69 -7.00 9.95
CA ASP A 233 0.60 -6.04 9.75
C ASP A 233 0.15 -5.95 8.28
N LYS A 234 1.11 -5.97 7.34
CA LYS A 234 0.81 -5.97 5.90
C LYS A 234 0.10 -7.26 5.48
N ILE A 235 0.57 -8.42 5.94
CA ILE A 235 -0.05 -9.73 5.65
C ILE A 235 -1.46 -9.81 6.24
N MET A 236 -1.67 -9.24 7.43
CA MET A 236 -2.98 -9.17 8.08
C MET A 236 -3.92 -8.10 7.49
N GLY A 237 -3.49 -7.36 6.47
CA GLY A 237 -4.28 -6.31 5.81
C GLY A 237 -4.49 -5.05 6.65
N ILE A 238 -3.67 -4.83 7.69
CA ILE A 238 -3.76 -3.66 8.59
C ILE A 238 -3.10 -2.41 7.96
N LYS A 239 -2.06 -2.62 7.14
CA LYS A 239 -1.31 -1.55 6.46
C LYS A 239 -1.35 -1.75 4.95
N SER A 240 -1.71 -0.71 4.21
CA SER A 240 -1.59 -0.69 2.75
C SER A 240 -0.17 -0.29 2.32
N GLY A 241 0.30 -0.87 1.22
CA GLY A 241 1.67 -0.71 0.71
C GLY A 241 1.81 0.26 -0.47
N PHE A 242 0.82 1.12 -0.72
CA PHE A 242 0.84 1.98 -1.90
C PHE A 242 2.03 2.96 -1.86
N SER A 243 2.81 2.99 -2.94
CA SER A 243 3.88 3.98 -3.15
C SER A 243 3.75 4.64 -4.52
N PHE A 244 4.17 5.91 -4.63
CA PHE A 244 4.19 6.63 -5.91
C PHE A 244 5.02 5.93 -6.99
N ALA A 245 6.00 5.11 -6.60
CA ALA A 245 6.81 4.29 -7.50
C ALA A 245 6.01 3.18 -8.22
N MET A 246 4.76 2.89 -7.82
CA MET A 246 3.91 1.87 -8.45
C MET A 246 3.04 2.43 -9.59
N LYS A 247 2.96 3.75 -9.77
CA LYS A 247 1.99 4.37 -10.68
C LYS A 247 2.17 3.95 -12.15
N ARG A 248 3.39 4.05 -12.72
CA ARG A 248 3.65 3.60 -14.10
C ARG A 248 3.42 2.11 -14.28
N GLY A 249 3.73 1.31 -13.25
CA GLY A 249 3.36 -0.11 -13.22
C GLY A 249 1.87 -0.27 -13.49
N THR A 250 1.04 0.28 -12.60
CA THR A 250 -0.43 0.22 -12.68
C THR A 250 -0.98 0.80 -13.99
N ASP A 251 -0.41 1.89 -14.51
CA ASP A 251 -0.91 2.55 -15.73
C ASP A 251 -0.52 1.77 -17.01
N LEU A 252 0.62 1.08 -17.01
CA LEU A 252 1.14 0.39 -18.21
C LEU A 252 0.90 -1.11 -18.22
N GLU A 253 0.64 -1.76 -17.08
CA GLU A 253 0.52 -3.22 -16.96
C GLU A 253 -0.45 -3.81 -18.00
N GLY A 254 -1.68 -3.28 -18.09
CA GLY A 254 -2.66 -3.75 -19.07
C GLY A 254 -2.23 -3.54 -20.53
N HIS A 255 -1.44 -2.50 -20.82
CA HIS A 255 -0.92 -2.27 -22.16
C HIS A 255 0.20 -3.24 -22.52
N VAL A 256 1.09 -3.54 -21.57
CA VAL A 256 2.16 -4.54 -21.75
C VAL A 256 1.55 -5.92 -21.93
N PHE A 257 0.54 -6.24 -21.12
CA PHE A 257 -0.26 -7.46 -21.25
C PHE A 257 -0.84 -7.58 -22.67
N ALA A 258 -1.51 -6.53 -23.17
CA ALA A 258 -2.10 -6.55 -24.52
C ALA A 258 -1.08 -6.74 -25.65
N VAL A 259 0.16 -6.26 -25.49
CA VAL A 259 1.24 -6.52 -26.46
C VAL A 259 1.65 -7.99 -26.42
N LEU A 260 1.82 -8.55 -25.23
CA LEU A 260 2.22 -9.96 -25.06
C LEU A 260 1.11 -10.93 -25.46
N GLN A 261 -0.16 -10.61 -25.18
CA GLN A 261 -1.31 -11.45 -25.55
C GLN A 261 -1.45 -11.61 -27.07
N LYS A 262 -1.05 -10.62 -27.86
CA LYS A 262 -1.00 -10.75 -29.33
C LYS A 262 0.03 -11.79 -29.79
N GLN A 263 1.11 -11.98 -29.02
CA GLN A 263 2.16 -12.97 -29.31
C GLN A 263 1.84 -14.33 -28.70
N TYR A 264 1.12 -14.35 -27.58
CA TYR A 264 0.70 -15.53 -26.85
C TYR A 264 -0.82 -15.54 -26.67
N PRO A 265 -1.59 -16.02 -27.66
CA PRO A 265 -3.06 -15.95 -27.63
C PRO A 265 -3.72 -16.72 -26.48
N SER A 266 -3.05 -17.73 -25.91
CA SER A 266 -3.53 -18.47 -24.73
C SER A 266 -3.36 -17.71 -23.41
N LEU A 267 -2.66 -16.57 -23.44
CA LEU A 267 -2.47 -15.73 -22.26
C LEU A 267 -3.80 -15.08 -21.85
N ARG A 268 -4.19 -15.33 -20.60
CA ARG A 268 -5.38 -14.75 -19.97
C ARG A 268 -5.03 -14.02 -18.68
N ASN A 269 -5.91 -13.10 -18.28
CA ASN A 269 -5.84 -12.52 -16.93
C ASN A 269 -6.01 -13.63 -15.90
N ALA A 270 -5.42 -13.39 -14.72
CA ALA A 270 -5.47 -14.33 -13.61
C ALA A 270 -5.78 -13.60 -12.31
N GLY A 271 -6.61 -14.21 -11.46
CA GLY A 271 -6.87 -13.70 -10.12
C GLY A 271 -5.93 -14.28 -9.07
N LEU A 272 -6.44 -14.41 -7.85
CA LEU A 272 -5.74 -15.07 -6.75
C LEU A 272 -5.83 -16.58 -6.88
N VAL A 273 -4.70 -17.21 -7.16
CA VAL A 273 -4.50 -18.65 -7.11
C VAL A 273 -4.29 -19.06 -5.64
N LEU A 274 -5.08 -20.03 -5.21
CA LEU A 274 -5.01 -20.66 -3.89
C LEU A 274 -4.66 -22.14 -4.05
N ASP A 275 -4.02 -22.72 -3.04
CA ASP A 275 -3.67 -24.14 -3.00
C ASP A 275 -4.13 -24.75 -1.66
N PRO A 276 -5.01 -25.78 -1.66
CA PRO A 276 -5.47 -26.44 -0.44
C PRO A 276 -4.36 -27.19 0.31
N GLN A 277 -3.24 -27.53 -0.33
CA GLN A 277 -2.05 -28.08 0.34
C GLN A 277 -1.28 -27.00 1.11
N PHE A 278 -1.37 -25.75 0.65
CA PHE A 278 -0.72 -24.60 1.29
C PHE A 278 -1.70 -23.44 1.54
N PRO A 279 -2.75 -23.61 2.39
CA PRO A 279 -3.79 -22.58 2.57
C PRO A 279 -3.27 -21.24 3.10
N TRP A 280 -2.08 -21.23 3.70
CA TRP A 280 -1.38 -20.06 4.22
C TRP A 280 -0.71 -19.20 3.14
N MET A 281 -0.71 -19.60 1.88
CA MET A 281 -0.12 -18.87 0.77
C MET A 281 -1.13 -18.51 -0.33
N GLY A 282 -0.73 -17.58 -1.20
CA GLY A 282 -1.49 -17.18 -2.38
C GLY A 282 -0.61 -16.54 -3.45
N ALA A 283 -0.98 -16.69 -4.73
CA ALA A 283 -0.27 -16.05 -5.84
C ALA A 283 -1.26 -15.29 -6.73
N SER A 284 -0.87 -14.11 -7.21
CA SER A 284 -1.64 -13.37 -8.22
C SER A 284 -0.65 -13.04 -9.33
N PRO A 285 -0.52 -13.91 -10.35
CA PRO A 285 0.30 -13.60 -11.50
C PRO A 285 -0.37 -12.53 -12.36
N ASP A 286 0.42 -11.78 -13.12
CA ASP A 286 -0.10 -10.72 -14.00
C ASP A 286 -0.79 -11.32 -15.24
N GLY A 287 -0.49 -12.58 -15.57
CA GLY A 287 -1.22 -13.38 -16.53
C GLY A 287 -0.88 -14.86 -16.42
N LEU A 288 -1.72 -15.70 -17.00
CA LEU A 288 -1.54 -17.15 -17.03
C LEU A 288 -1.78 -17.69 -18.43
N ALA A 289 -0.93 -18.61 -18.85
CA ALA A 289 -1.13 -19.45 -20.03
C ALA A 289 -1.07 -20.93 -19.60
N ASP A 290 -1.34 -21.84 -20.55
CA ASP A 290 -1.27 -23.27 -20.30
C ASP A 290 0.14 -23.70 -19.86
N GLU A 291 1.16 -23.18 -20.55
CA GLU A 291 2.55 -23.61 -20.31
C GLU A 291 3.33 -22.70 -19.35
N PHE A 292 2.91 -21.46 -19.14
CA PHE A 292 3.73 -20.47 -18.43
C PHE A 292 2.94 -19.45 -17.62
N VAL A 293 3.64 -18.84 -16.66
CA VAL A 293 3.16 -17.70 -15.87
C VAL A 293 3.72 -16.40 -16.43
N LEU A 294 2.92 -15.35 -16.50
CA LEU A 294 3.39 -14.01 -16.83
C LEU A 294 3.54 -13.15 -15.57
N GLU A 295 4.70 -12.49 -15.45
CA GLU A 295 4.95 -11.37 -14.53
C GLU A 295 5.40 -10.16 -15.37
N ILE A 296 4.80 -9.00 -15.13
CA ILE A 296 5.05 -7.75 -15.84
C ILE A 296 5.83 -6.79 -14.94
N LYS A 297 6.84 -6.13 -15.50
CA LYS A 297 7.58 -5.05 -14.83
C LYS A 297 7.70 -3.84 -15.73
N CYS A 298 7.34 -2.68 -15.19
CA CYS A 298 7.43 -1.39 -15.88
C CYS A 298 8.46 -0.48 -15.19
N PRO A 299 9.78 -0.68 -15.40
CA PRO A 299 10.82 0.10 -14.73
C PRO A 299 10.81 1.57 -15.14
N TYR A 300 11.20 2.46 -14.23
CA TYR A 300 11.37 3.90 -14.53
C TYR A 300 12.80 4.29 -14.90
N THR A 301 13.78 3.50 -14.46
CA THR A 301 15.20 3.87 -14.57
C THR A 301 15.97 2.81 -15.36
N PRO A 302 16.99 3.20 -16.15
CA PRO A 302 17.84 2.26 -16.87
C PRO A 302 18.43 1.19 -15.97
N LYS A 303 18.94 1.59 -14.80
CA LYS A 303 19.47 0.66 -13.79
C LYS A 303 18.46 -0.42 -13.38
N THR A 304 17.19 -0.05 -13.18
CA THR A 304 16.17 -1.05 -12.80
C THR A 304 15.80 -1.95 -13.98
N PHE A 305 15.75 -1.39 -15.19
CA PHE A 305 15.53 -2.15 -16.41
C PHE A 305 16.63 -3.20 -16.62
N GLU A 306 17.90 -2.82 -16.50
CA GLU A 306 19.05 -3.72 -16.60
C GLU A 306 19.00 -4.88 -15.58
N CYS A 307 18.50 -4.62 -14.36
CA CYS A 307 18.34 -5.67 -13.36
C CYS A 307 17.21 -6.67 -13.69
N TYR A 308 16.23 -6.30 -14.52
CA TYR A 308 15.14 -7.20 -14.90
C TYR A 308 15.50 -8.07 -16.12
N ILE A 309 16.28 -7.53 -17.06
CA ILE A 309 16.60 -8.23 -18.32
C ILE A 309 17.70 -9.29 -18.17
N ASP A 310 18.42 -9.30 -17.05
CA ASP A 310 19.44 -10.29 -16.73
C ASP A 310 19.02 -11.05 -15.46
N VAL A 311 18.65 -12.32 -15.63
CA VAL A 311 18.19 -13.19 -14.52
C VAL A 311 19.24 -13.27 -13.40
N LYS A 312 20.54 -13.19 -13.72
CA LYS A 312 21.61 -13.22 -12.70
C LYS A 312 21.62 -11.97 -11.82
N LYS A 313 21.11 -10.84 -12.34
CA LYS A 313 20.98 -9.57 -11.63
C LYS A 313 19.59 -9.39 -11.00
N LEU A 314 18.64 -10.26 -11.33
CA LEU A 314 17.29 -10.18 -10.80
C LEU A 314 17.33 -10.29 -9.27
N SER A 315 16.68 -9.35 -8.60
CA SER A 315 16.69 -9.36 -7.13
C SER A 315 16.05 -10.65 -6.60
N LYS A 316 16.60 -11.22 -5.52
CA LYS A 316 16.06 -12.42 -4.87
C LYS A 316 14.58 -12.29 -4.50
N LYS A 317 14.12 -11.06 -4.24
CA LYS A 317 12.70 -10.77 -4.02
C LYS A 317 11.83 -11.10 -5.22
N TYR A 318 12.23 -10.66 -6.42
CA TYR A 318 11.46 -10.90 -7.64
C TYR A 318 11.59 -12.34 -8.11
N PHE A 319 12.79 -12.92 -8.03
CA PHE A 319 12.98 -14.32 -8.36
C PHE A 319 12.07 -15.21 -7.48
N ALA A 320 12.06 -15.02 -6.16
CA ALA A 320 11.18 -15.76 -5.26
C ALA A 320 9.69 -15.54 -5.51
N GLN A 321 9.28 -14.34 -5.93
CA GLN A 321 7.90 -14.07 -6.32
C GLN A 321 7.51 -14.92 -7.54
N ILE A 322 8.32 -14.90 -8.59
CA ILE A 322 8.06 -15.63 -9.84
C ILE A 322 8.09 -17.15 -9.61
N GLN A 323 9.07 -17.63 -8.83
CA GLN A 323 9.17 -19.04 -8.44
C GLN A 323 7.93 -19.52 -7.65
N LEU A 324 7.41 -18.71 -6.71
CA LEU A 324 6.18 -19.08 -6.00
C LEU A 324 4.95 -19.06 -6.92
N GLN A 325 4.84 -18.10 -7.84
CA GLN A 325 3.73 -18.09 -8.81
C GLN A 325 3.76 -19.36 -9.68
N MET A 326 4.93 -19.78 -10.18
CA MET A 326 5.09 -21.04 -10.90
C MET A 326 4.70 -22.26 -10.05
N HIS A 327 5.16 -22.32 -8.79
CA HIS A 327 4.82 -23.38 -7.85
C HIS A 327 3.30 -23.52 -7.66
N MET A 328 2.62 -22.41 -7.33
CA MET A 328 1.19 -22.40 -7.02
C MET A 328 0.29 -22.63 -8.24
N THR A 329 0.80 -22.37 -9.44
CA THR A 329 0.06 -22.59 -10.69
C THR A 329 0.45 -23.88 -11.40
N HIS A 330 1.43 -24.63 -10.86
CA HIS A 330 1.98 -25.84 -11.46
C HIS A 330 2.54 -25.64 -12.88
N ARG A 331 3.24 -24.53 -13.10
CA ARG A 331 3.95 -24.23 -14.35
C ARG A 331 5.44 -24.39 -14.14
N ASN A 332 6.15 -24.83 -15.17
CA ASN A 332 7.60 -25.08 -15.12
C ASN A 332 8.44 -23.92 -15.69
N LYS A 333 7.81 -22.90 -16.28
CA LYS A 333 8.48 -21.70 -16.80
C LYS A 333 7.61 -20.46 -16.60
N ALA A 334 8.27 -19.30 -16.53
CA ALA A 334 7.63 -18.00 -16.48
C ALA A 334 8.22 -17.06 -17.52
N LEU A 335 7.37 -16.20 -18.07
CA LEU A 335 7.75 -15.07 -18.88
C LEU A 335 7.75 -13.82 -18.00
N LEU A 336 8.92 -13.19 -17.84
CA LEU A 336 9.04 -11.86 -17.28
C LEU A 336 9.00 -10.83 -18.43
N GLY A 337 7.88 -10.13 -18.55
CA GLY A 337 7.65 -9.06 -19.52
C GLY A 337 8.13 -7.71 -18.98
N VAL A 338 9.23 -7.18 -19.52
CA VAL A 338 9.82 -5.92 -19.08
C VAL A 338 9.52 -4.82 -20.10
N ALA A 339 8.68 -3.86 -19.71
CA ALA A 339 8.38 -2.71 -20.57
C ALA A 339 9.64 -1.86 -20.80
N ALA A 340 9.88 -1.46 -22.04
CA ALA A 340 10.91 -0.48 -22.36
C ALA A 340 10.70 0.83 -21.55
N LEU A 341 11.77 1.59 -21.35
CA LEU A 341 11.71 2.89 -20.67
C LEU A 341 10.82 3.88 -21.43
N ASP A 342 10.74 3.73 -22.74
CA ASP A 342 9.92 4.53 -23.66
C ASP A 342 8.70 3.77 -24.19
N PHE A 343 8.24 2.74 -23.49
CA PHE A 343 7.14 1.85 -23.91
C PHE A 343 5.90 2.59 -24.41
N GLU A 344 5.59 3.74 -23.82
CA GLU A 344 4.49 4.63 -24.21
C GLU A 344 4.53 4.98 -25.71
N LYS A 345 5.72 5.04 -26.30
CA LYS A 345 5.98 5.25 -27.73
C LYS A 345 6.30 3.94 -28.44
N SER A 346 7.31 3.21 -27.95
CA SER A 346 7.92 2.09 -28.67
C SER A 346 7.05 0.84 -28.66
N ARG A 347 6.18 0.69 -27.65
CA ARG A 347 5.42 -0.53 -27.34
C ARG A 347 6.29 -1.79 -27.22
N GLN A 348 7.60 -1.62 -27.03
CA GLN A 348 8.54 -2.71 -26.95
C GLN A 348 8.56 -3.33 -25.56
N VAL A 349 8.49 -4.66 -25.52
CA VAL A 349 8.56 -5.46 -24.31
C VAL A 349 9.73 -6.42 -24.44
N THR A 350 10.70 -6.31 -23.55
CA THR A 350 11.78 -7.30 -23.43
C THR A 350 11.23 -8.53 -22.71
N GLN A 351 11.49 -9.70 -23.27
CA GLN A 351 10.96 -10.97 -22.81
C GLN A 351 12.08 -11.80 -22.20
N VAL A 352 11.95 -12.14 -20.92
CA VAL A 352 12.95 -12.91 -20.18
C VAL A 352 12.29 -14.19 -19.68
N TRP A 353 12.79 -15.33 -20.14
CA TRP A 353 12.31 -16.64 -19.69
C TRP A 353 13.05 -17.08 -18.43
N ILE A 354 12.29 -17.60 -17.47
CA ILE A 354 12.80 -18.08 -16.19
C ILE A 354 12.24 -19.48 -15.94
N ASP A 355 13.12 -20.44 -15.72
CA ASP A 355 12.75 -21.81 -15.41
C ASP A 355 12.39 -21.99 -13.93
N TYR A 356 11.51 -22.94 -13.66
CA TYR A 356 11.13 -23.32 -12.32
C TYR A 356 12.27 -24.03 -11.59
N ASP A 357 12.59 -23.51 -10.40
CA ASP A 357 13.61 -24.03 -9.52
C ASP A 357 12.93 -24.54 -8.23
N LYS A 358 12.68 -25.86 -8.23
CA LYS A 358 11.97 -26.54 -7.14
C LYS A 358 12.75 -26.45 -5.81
N GLU A 359 14.05 -26.67 -5.85
CA GLU A 359 14.88 -26.65 -4.63
C GLU A 359 14.89 -25.26 -4.00
N TYR A 360 15.02 -24.23 -4.83
CA TYR A 360 14.97 -22.85 -4.38
C TYR A 360 13.61 -22.50 -3.74
N VAL A 361 12.50 -22.80 -4.43
CA VAL A 361 11.17 -22.42 -3.93
C VAL A 361 10.82 -23.19 -2.65
N ASP A 362 11.17 -24.47 -2.55
CA ASP A 362 10.96 -25.28 -1.35
C ASP A 362 11.70 -24.68 -0.14
N GLY A 363 12.96 -24.25 -0.34
CA GLY A 363 13.75 -23.59 0.69
C GLY A 363 13.12 -22.26 1.16
N VAL A 364 12.66 -21.43 0.22
CA VAL A 364 12.00 -20.15 0.52
C VAL A 364 10.66 -20.38 1.24
N MET A 365 9.87 -21.36 0.80
CA MET A 365 8.59 -21.73 1.40
C MET A 365 8.76 -22.22 2.84
N LYS A 366 9.76 -23.06 3.11
CA LYS A 366 10.06 -23.56 4.45
C LYS A 366 10.32 -22.42 5.45
N GLU A 367 11.18 -21.49 5.09
CA GLU A 367 11.50 -20.34 5.94
C GLU A 367 10.30 -19.39 6.10
N ALA A 368 9.54 -19.15 5.03
CA ALA A 368 8.35 -18.31 5.07
C ALA A 368 7.23 -18.94 5.92
N TYR A 369 7.09 -20.26 5.90
CA TYR A 369 6.14 -21.00 6.74
C TYR A 369 6.46 -20.80 8.23
N GLU A 370 7.75 -20.86 8.61
CA GLU A 370 8.14 -20.62 10.01
C GLU A 370 7.76 -19.21 10.48
N PHE A 371 7.91 -18.20 9.61
CA PHE A 371 7.40 -16.85 9.89
C PHE A 371 5.87 -16.82 10.02
N TRP A 372 5.14 -17.47 9.10
CA TRP A 372 3.69 -17.53 9.14
C TRP A 372 3.19 -18.17 10.43
N ARG A 373 3.74 -19.35 10.77
CA ARG A 373 3.40 -20.15 11.95
C ARG A 373 3.63 -19.41 13.25
N LYS A 374 4.75 -18.70 13.38
CA LYS A 374 5.14 -17.99 14.61
C LYS A 374 4.60 -16.56 14.71
N GLY A 375 4.33 -15.90 13.58
CA GLY A 375 3.91 -14.50 13.52
C GLY A 375 2.44 -14.32 13.15
N VAL A 376 2.08 -14.77 11.94
CA VAL A 376 0.78 -14.53 11.30
C VAL A 376 -0.33 -15.34 11.95
N PHE A 377 -0.14 -16.64 12.17
CA PHE A 377 -1.15 -17.49 12.78
C PHE A 377 -1.56 -17.04 14.20
N PRO A 378 -0.61 -16.71 15.11
CA PRO A 378 -0.97 -16.07 16.38
C PRO A 378 -1.72 -14.74 16.22
N ALA A 379 -1.48 -13.98 15.15
CA ALA A 379 -2.24 -12.77 14.86
C ALA A 379 -3.69 -13.07 14.43
N LEU A 380 -3.90 -14.12 13.64
CA LEU A 380 -5.24 -14.62 13.30
C LEU A 380 -6.00 -15.05 14.57
N LEU A 381 -5.36 -15.82 15.47
CA LEU A 381 -5.95 -16.24 16.74
C LEU A 381 -6.33 -15.07 17.65
N ARG A 382 -5.52 -14.00 17.70
CA ARG A 382 -5.86 -12.78 18.45
C ARG A 382 -7.09 -12.08 17.86
N LYS A 383 -7.21 -12.04 16.53
CA LYS A 383 -8.35 -11.44 15.83
C LYS A 383 -9.66 -12.22 16.10
N ARG A 384 -9.60 -13.54 16.25
CA ARG A 384 -10.73 -14.37 16.73
C ARG A 384 -11.22 -13.94 18.11
N LYS A 385 -10.31 -13.71 19.06
CA LYS A 385 -10.67 -13.33 20.45
C LYS A 385 -11.24 -11.92 20.58
N ALA A 386 -10.97 -11.02 19.64
CA ALA A 386 -11.45 -9.63 19.70
C ALA A 386 -12.90 -9.44 19.23
N LYS A 387 -13.51 -10.46 18.62
CA LYS A 387 -14.88 -10.43 18.07
C LYS A 387 -15.87 -11.28 18.89
N LYS A 388 -15.36 -12.13 19.79
CA LYS A 388 -16.13 -12.77 20.86
C LYS A 388 -16.12 -11.84 22.06
#